data_AF-A0A0Q7VNE6-F1
#
_entry.id   AF-A0A0Q7VNE6-F1
#
_cell.length_a   1.000
_cell.length_b   1.000
_cell.length_c   1.000
_cell.angle_alpha   90.00
_cell.angle_beta   90.00
_cell.angle_gamma   90.00
#
_symmetry.space_group_name_H-M   'P 1'
#
loop_
_entity.id
_entity.type
_entity.pdbx_description
1 polymer ?
#
loop_
_entity_poly.entity_id
_entity_poly.type
_entity_poly.pdbx_seq_one_letter_code
_entity_poly.pdbx_strand_id
1 'polypeptide(L)'
;MFFFDIMVKEAAFQDVTWHMWLYYFPLIVEALEANYDDTGEGIDPSDEHPTIGAFLIYHAFDMLGDWVKLIDELPADSSHRQVEAGGRHQNGNIPKSATIALGRSLSTVLMSNRIGDEFKTYLMEVVARDVKGLKAGSPIRAALIHAIVTGGVDFSRAGYLPRLRTAFGSIDFVLRFDVADLDAAITPPRPAPPVSGALHASPPSDAPRRKVAPRDHP
;
A
#
# COMPACT_ATOMS: atom_id res chain seq x y z
N MET A 1 -13.56 0.60 18.94
CA MET A 1 -13.35 0.06 17.58
C MET A 1 -14.41 -0.96 17.19
N PHE A 2 -14.85 -1.86 18.08
CA PHE A 2 -15.96 -2.82 17.88
C PHE A 2 -17.20 -2.31 17.10
N PHE A 3 -17.71 -1.12 17.41
CA PHE A 3 -18.88 -0.57 16.71
C PHE A 3 -18.63 -0.37 15.21
N PHE A 4 -17.43 0.06 14.81
CA PHE A 4 -17.05 0.17 13.40
C PHE A 4 -16.99 -1.20 12.73
N ASP A 5 -16.53 -2.22 13.45
CA ASP A 5 -16.44 -3.59 12.94
C ASP A 5 -17.82 -4.11 12.55
N ILE A 6 -18.77 -4.02 13.49
CA ILE A 6 -20.16 -4.40 13.23
C ILE A 6 -20.72 -3.61 12.06
N MET A 7 -20.60 -2.28 12.06
CA MET A 7 -21.19 -1.46 11.00
C MET A 7 -20.64 -1.80 9.61
N VAL A 8 -19.35 -2.07 9.48
CA VAL A 8 -18.73 -2.41 8.19
C VAL A 8 -19.07 -3.84 7.78
N LYS A 9 -19.01 -4.81 8.70
CA LYS A 9 -19.39 -6.20 8.42
C LYS A 9 -20.85 -6.30 8.03
N GLU A 10 -21.75 -5.68 8.79
CA GLU A 10 -23.19 -5.67 8.48
C GLU A 10 -23.48 -4.99 7.14
N ALA A 11 -22.82 -3.87 6.84
CA ALA A 11 -22.94 -3.25 5.52
C ALA A 11 -22.50 -4.21 4.40
N ALA A 12 -21.42 -4.97 4.61
CA ALA A 12 -20.96 -5.94 3.63
C ALA A 12 -21.95 -7.10 3.43
N PHE A 13 -22.44 -7.70 4.52
CA PHE A 13 -23.39 -8.82 4.45
C PHE A 13 -24.78 -8.41 3.93
N GLN A 14 -25.16 -7.14 4.09
CA GLN A 14 -26.38 -6.56 3.54
C GLN A 14 -26.20 -5.98 2.13
N ASP A 15 -25.02 -6.19 1.52
CA ASP A 15 -24.64 -5.71 0.18
C ASP A 15 -24.80 -4.18 -0.01
N VAL A 16 -24.56 -3.42 1.07
CA VAL A 16 -24.60 -1.96 1.06
C VAL A 16 -23.31 -1.41 0.48
N THR A 17 -23.40 -0.88 -0.74
CA THR A 17 -22.26 -0.35 -1.50
C THR A 17 -21.65 0.92 -0.92
N TRP A 18 -22.38 1.68 -0.09
CA TRP A 18 -21.89 2.93 0.49
C TRP A 18 -21.48 2.76 1.95
N HIS A 19 -20.17 2.75 2.20
CA HIS A 19 -19.59 2.38 3.50
C HIS A 19 -18.61 3.45 4.02
N MET A 20 -19.15 4.59 4.45
CA MET A 20 -18.36 5.74 4.94
C MET A 20 -17.44 5.42 6.12
N TRP A 21 -17.87 4.49 6.97
CA TRP A 21 -17.22 4.22 8.25
C TRP A 21 -15.77 3.74 8.10
N LEU A 22 -15.50 2.94 7.07
CA LEU A 22 -14.18 2.42 6.77
C LEU A 22 -13.19 3.55 6.43
N TYR A 23 -13.63 4.61 5.74
CA TYR A 23 -12.75 5.71 5.33
C TYR A 23 -12.24 6.54 6.49
N TYR A 24 -12.80 6.40 7.69
CA TYR A 24 -12.27 7.05 8.89
C TYR A 24 -11.02 6.37 9.43
N PHE A 25 -10.76 5.10 9.12
CA PHE A 25 -9.64 4.36 9.73
C PHE A 25 -8.28 4.98 9.44
N PRO A 26 -7.96 5.38 8.19
CA PRO A 26 -6.72 6.12 7.93
C PRO A 26 -6.62 7.43 8.71
N LEU A 27 -7.74 8.15 8.89
CA LEU A 27 -7.76 9.40 9.67
C LEU A 27 -7.59 9.15 11.17
N ILE A 28 -8.17 8.06 11.69
CA ILE A 28 -7.98 7.62 13.07
C ILE A 28 -6.51 7.25 13.29
N VAL A 29 -5.89 6.50 12.38
CA VAL A 29 -4.47 6.15 12.47
C VAL A 29 -3.59 7.39 12.38
N GLU A 30 -3.88 8.36 11.50
CA GLU A 30 -3.19 9.65 11.45
C GLU A 30 -3.31 10.42 12.78
N ALA A 31 -4.50 10.44 13.40
CA ALA A 31 -4.69 11.08 14.69
C ALA A 31 -3.97 10.35 15.84
N LEU A 32 -3.96 9.01 15.83
CA LEU A 32 -3.23 8.21 16.81
C LEU A 32 -1.72 8.39 16.68
N GLU A 33 -1.19 8.38 15.45
CA GLU A 33 0.23 8.65 15.17
C GLU A 33 0.63 10.05 15.65
N ALA A 34 -0.19 11.06 15.37
CA ALA A 34 0.09 12.44 15.76
C ALA A 34 0.19 12.65 17.29
N ASN A 35 -0.50 11.81 18.06
CA ASN A 35 -0.51 11.83 19.52
C ASN A 35 0.30 10.68 20.15
N TYR A 36 1.07 9.94 19.35
CA TYR A 36 1.85 8.81 19.83
C TYR A 36 3.04 9.29 20.66
N ASP A 37 3.17 8.74 21.86
CA ASP A 37 4.28 8.97 22.79
C ASP A 37 4.51 7.71 23.62
N ASP A 38 5.67 7.08 23.42
CA ASP A 38 6.15 5.91 24.18
C ASP A 38 7.33 6.25 25.10
N THR A 39 7.59 7.54 25.36
CA THR A 39 8.73 8.00 26.16
C THR A 39 8.40 8.22 27.64
N GLY A 40 7.16 7.97 28.04
CA GLY A 40 6.66 8.13 29.40
C GLY A 40 7.32 7.19 30.42
N GLU A 41 7.37 7.62 31.67
CA GLU A 41 7.92 6.82 32.77
C GLU A 41 7.13 5.51 32.94
N GLY A 42 7.84 4.37 32.97
CA GLY A 42 7.23 3.05 33.13
C GLY A 42 6.69 2.42 31.85
N ILE A 43 6.89 3.04 30.68
CA ILE A 43 6.61 2.42 29.39
C ILE A 43 7.81 1.58 28.97
N ASP A 44 7.57 0.31 28.65
CA ASP A 44 8.55 -0.56 27.98
C ASP A 44 8.27 -0.56 26.47
N PRO A 45 9.13 0.05 25.63
CA PRO A 45 8.95 0.07 24.19
C PRO A 45 8.98 -1.32 23.53
N SER A 46 9.50 -2.33 24.23
CA SER A 46 9.59 -3.71 23.74
C SER A 46 8.35 -4.56 24.03
N ASP A 47 7.39 -4.04 24.80
CA ASP A 47 6.09 -4.68 24.97
C ASP A 47 5.33 -4.77 23.64
N GLU A 48 4.48 -5.78 23.48
CA GLU A 48 3.66 -5.96 22.27
C GLU A 48 2.81 -4.71 21.97
N HIS A 49 2.32 -4.05 23.03
CA HIS A 49 1.59 -2.80 22.96
C HIS A 49 2.09 -1.85 24.04
N PRO A 50 3.15 -1.06 23.77
CA PRO A 50 3.78 -0.19 24.78
C PRO A 50 2.82 0.86 25.34
N THR A 51 1.81 1.23 24.55
CA THR A 51 0.82 2.24 24.91
C THR A 51 -0.57 1.85 24.43
N ILE A 52 -1.60 2.51 25.00
CA ILE A 52 -2.96 2.46 24.45
C ILE A 52 -2.98 2.93 22.99
N GLY A 53 -2.13 3.90 22.62
CA GLY A 53 -1.98 4.33 21.24
C GLY A 53 -1.51 3.20 20.32
N ALA A 54 -0.48 2.45 20.74
CA ALA A 54 0.00 1.26 20.02
C ALA A 54 -1.11 0.21 19.90
N PHE A 55 -1.79 -0.11 21.00
CA PHE A 55 -2.91 -1.06 21.01
C PHE A 55 -4.05 -0.63 20.04
N LEU A 56 -4.42 0.64 20.02
CA LEU A 56 -5.46 1.15 19.13
C LEU A 56 -5.03 1.17 17.66
N ILE A 57 -3.76 1.47 17.37
CA ILE A 57 -3.21 1.35 16.02
C ILE A 57 -3.27 -0.11 15.59
N TYR A 58 -2.77 -1.04 16.41
CA TYR A 58 -2.84 -2.48 16.12
C TYR A 58 -4.28 -2.92 15.80
N HIS A 59 -5.25 -2.56 16.64
CA HIS A 59 -6.66 -2.90 16.40
C HIS A 59 -7.22 -2.31 15.10
N ALA A 60 -6.76 -1.12 14.68
CA ALA A 60 -7.15 -0.57 13.40
C ALA A 60 -6.65 -1.45 12.23
N PHE A 61 -5.41 -1.94 12.31
CA PHE A 61 -4.84 -2.83 11.29
C PHE A 61 -5.52 -4.19 11.27
N ASP A 62 -5.75 -4.79 12.45
CA ASP A 62 -6.44 -6.07 12.59
C ASP A 62 -7.84 -6.04 11.94
N MET A 63 -8.62 -5.00 12.24
CA MET A 63 -9.94 -4.80 11.63
C MET A 63 -9.88 -4.55 10.13
N LEU A 64 -8.92 -3.75 9.65
CA LEU A 64 -8.75 -3.52 8.22
C LEU A 64 -8.39 -4.82 7.51
N GLY A 65 -7.51 -5.64 8.07
CA GLY A 65 -7.15 -6.96 7.57
C GLY A 65 -8.36 -7.89 7.49
N ASP A 66 -9.15 -7.96 8.56
CA ASP A 66 -10.41 -8.72 8.60
C ASP A 66 -11.40 -8.27 7.53
N TRP A 67 -11.55 -6.97 7.33
CA TRP A 67 -12.43 -6.45 6.27
C TRP A 67 -11.95 -6.77 4.87
N VAL A 68 -10.63 -6.87 4.64
CA VAL A 68 -10.09 -7.38 3.37
C VAL A 68 -10.48 -8.86 3.18
N LYS A 69 -10.40 -9.67 4.23
CA LYS A 69 -10.70 -11.12 4.21
C LYS A 69 -12.19 -11.43 4.07
N LEU A 70 -13.09 -10.47 4.34
CA LEU A 70 -14.54 -10.64 4.14
C LEU A 70 -14.92 -11.14 2.74
N ILE A 71 -14.11 -10.88 1.71
CA ILE A 71 -14.37 -11.37 0.35
C ILE A 71 -14.58 -12.89 0.26
N ASP A 72 -14.00 -13.66 1.18
CA ASP A 72 -14.11 -15.11 1.24
C ASP A 72 -15.36 -15.57 2.02
N GLU A 73 -15.90 -14.72 2.88
CA GLU A 73 -17.07 -14.99 3.73
C GLU A 73 -18.38 -14.52 3.09
N LEU A 74 -18.31 -13.56 2.17
CA LEU A 74 -19.48 -12.95 1.56
C LEU A 74 -20.24 -13.89 0.61
N PRO A 75 -21.58 -13.72 0.49
CA PRO A 75 -22.40 -14.45 -0.48
C PRO A 75 -21.83 -14.39 -1.90
N ALA A 76 -21.95 -15.47 -2.67
CA ALA A 76 -21.36 -15.59 -4.00
C ALA A 76 -21.86 -14.53 -5.00
N ASP A 77 -23.06 -14.02 -4.80
CA ASP A 77 -23.72 -12.98 -5.59
C ASP A 77 -23.49 -11.55 -5.05
N SER A 78 -22.78 -11.37 -3.94
CA SER A 78 -22.51 -10.04 -3.39
C SER A 78 -21.67 -9.18 -4.34
N SER A 79 -22.08 -7.92 -4.49
CA SER A 79 -21.36 -6.88 -5.22
C SER A 79 -19.93 -6.68 -4.70
N HIS A 80 -19.72 -6.90 -3.40
CA HIS A 80 -18.42 -6.76 -2.74
C HIS A 80 -17.40 -7.86 -3.09
N ARG A 81 -17.80 -8.94 -3.78
CA ARG A 81 -16.84 -9.94 -4.31
C ARG A 81 -16.23 -9.56 -5.66
N GLN A 82 -16.77 -8.53 -6.31
CA GLN A 82 -16.30 -8.09 -7.62
C GLN A 82 -15.11 -7.15 -7.47
N VAL A 83 -13.90 -7.71 -7.49
CA VAL A 83 -12.65 -6.95 -7.45
C VAL A 83 -12.15 -6.71 -8.88
N GLU A 84 -12.44 -5.52 -9.41
CA GLU A 84 -11.91 -5.11 -10.71
C GLU A 84 -10.39 -4.92 -10.68
N ALA A 85 -9.70 -5.27 -11.77
CA ALA A 85 -8.28 -4.99 -11.92
C ALA A 85 -8.07 -3.51 -12.29
N GLY A 86 -7.49 -2.73 -11.37
CA GLY A 86 -7.09 -1.34 -11.61
C GLY A 86 -8.22 -0.32 -11.43
N GLY A 87 -8.09 0.55 -10.43
CA GLY A 87 -8.98 1.70 -10.25
C GLY A 87 -8.63 2.49 -8.98
N ARG A 88 -8.41 3.80 -9.11
CA ARG A 88 -8.09 4.73 -8.00
C ARG A 88 -9.27 4.99 -7.05
N HIS A 89 -10.50 4.68 -7.46
CA HIS A 89 -11.70 4.91 -6.66
C HIS A 89 -12.52 3.62 -6.60
N GLN A 90 -12.94 3.25 -5.39
CA GLN A 90 -13.51 1.93 -5.07
C GLN A 90 -14.71 2.06 -4.13
N ASN A 91 -15.41 3.20 -4.16
CA ASN A 91 -16.64 3.41 -3.42
C ASN A 91 -17.66 2.38 -3.94
N GLY A 92 -17.89 1.29 -3.21
CA GLY A 92 -18.72 0.18 -3.68
C GLY A 92 -18.22 -1.21 -3.27
N ASN A 93 -16.93 -1.36 -2.93
CA ASN A 93 -16.37 -2.65 -2.54
C ASN A 93 -15.63 -2.51 -1.20
N ILE A 94 -16.20 -3.11 -0.13
CA ILE A 94 -15.65 -3.04 1.23
C ILE A 94 -14.28 -3.70 1.32
N PRO A 95 -14.09 -4.97 0.92
CA PRO A 95 -12.77 -5.61 0.95
C PRO A 95 -11.69 -4.81 0.22
N LYS A 96 -12.01 -4.28 -0.96
CA LYS A 96 -11.06 -3.49 -1.74
C LYS A 96 -10.82 -2.11 -1.16
N SER A 97 -11.82 -1.48 -0.58
CA SER A 97 -11.61 -0.21 0.14
C SER A 97 -10.76 -0.42 1.38
N ALA A 98 -10.91 -1.55 2.05
CA ALA A 98 -10.08 -1.94 3.19
C ALA A 98 -8.61 -2.08 2.79
N THR A 99 -8.29 -2.65 1.61
CA THR A 99 -6.89 -2.73 1.15
C THR A 99 -6.25 -1.35 1.01
N ILE A 100 -6.97 -0.39 0.43
CA ILE A 100 -6.50 0.98 0.25
C ILE A 100 -6.30 1.66 1.61
N ALA A 101 -7.27 1.52 2.51
CA ALA A 101 -7.20 2.09 3.85
C ALA A 101 -6.05 1.50 4.67
N LEU A 102 -5.81 0.19 4.56
CA LEU A 102 -4.67 -0.50 5.16
C LEU A 102 -3.35 0.03 4.61
N GLY A 103 -3.20 0.10 3.29
CA GLY A 103 -1.99 0.63 2.65
C GLY A 103 -1.69 2.08 3.08
N ARG A 104 -2.72 2.94 3.17
CA ARG A 104 -2.57 4.31 3.65
C ARG A 104 -2.17 4.38 5.12
N SER A 105 -2.79 3.55 5.97
CA SER A 105 -2.49 3.48 7.40
C SER A 105 -1.06 2.99 7.64
N LEU A 106 -0.61 1.97 6.90
CA LEU A 106 0.76 1.47 6.93
C LEU A 106 1.76 2.56 6.53
N SER A 107 1.46 3.30 5.46
CA SER A 107 2.28 4.43 5.02
C SER A 107 2.42 5.51 6.10
N THR A 108 1.34 5.84 6.80
CA THR A 108 1.38 6.79 7.93
C THR A 108 2.29 6.28 9.05
N VAL A 109 2.13 5.03 9.47
CA VAL A 109 2.93 4.46 10.57
C VAL A 109 4.41 4.34 10.20
N LEU A 110 4.72 3.78 9.03
CA LEU A 110 6.11 3.59 8.62
C LEU A 110 6.85 4.92 8.42
N MET A 111 6.16 5.96 7.94
CA MET A 111 6.74 7.29 7.77
C MET A 111 6.89 8.08 9.09
N SER A 112 6.27 7.62 10.18
CA SER A 112 6.38 8.28 11.48
C SER A 112 7.82 8.24 12.02
N ASN A 113 8.21 9.34 12.67
CA ASN A 113 9.41 9.41 13.50
C ASN A 113 9.08 9.28 15.01
N ARG A 114 7.80 9.17 15.37
CA ARG A 114 7.31 9.01 16.74
C ARG A 114 7.17 7.54 17.11
N ILE A 115 6.77 6.73 16.14
CA ILE A 115 6.58 5.30 16.33
C ILE A 115 7.93 4.58 16.21
N GLY A 116 8.29 3.77 17.19
CA GLY A 116 9.50 2.95 17.20
C GLY A 116 9.53 1.89 16.09
N ASP A 117 10.75 1.46 15.71
CA ASP A 117 10.95 0.52 14.61
C ASP A 117 10.50 -0.92 14.94
N GLU A 118 10.52 -1.30 16.21
CA GLU A 118 10.00 -2.60 16.68
C GLU A 118 8.48 -2.69 16.42
N PHE A 119 7.70 -1.68 16.84
CA PHE A 119 6.26 -1.66 16.60
C PHE A 119 5.90 -1.54 15.11
N LYS A 120 6.69 -0.80 14.32
CA LYS A 120 6.54 -0.78 12.85
C LYS A 120 6.75 -2.16 12.23
N THR A 121 7.75 -2.90 12.72
CA THR A 121 8.04 -4.27 12.26
C THR A 121 6.91 -5.21 12.63
N TYR A 122 6.41 -5.12 13.87
CA TYR A 122 5.23 -5.88 14.32
C TYR A 122 4.00 -5.63 13.43
N LEU A 123 3.67 -4.37 13.12
CA LEU A 123 2.56 -4.06 12.21
C LEU A 123 2.80 -4.57 10.78
N MET A 124 4.05 -4.54 10.30
CA MET A 124 4.40 -5.14 9.02
C MET A 124 4.16 -6.66 9.03
N GLU A 125 4.43 -7.35 10.14
CA GLU A 125 4.10 -8.77 10.28
C GLU A 125 2.60 -9.03 10.24
N VAL A 126 1.79 -8.23 10.94
CA VAL A 126 0.33 -8.31 10.90
C VAL A 126 -0.17 -8.20 9.46
N VAL A 127 0.28 -7.19 8.73
CA VAL A 127 -0.08 -6.98 7.32
C VAL A 127 0.39 -8.13 6.42
N ALA A 128 1.60 -8.66 6.64
CA ALA A 128 2.09 -9.80 5.88
C ALA A 128 1.29 -11.08 6.17
N ARG A 129 0.79 -11.27 7.40
CA ARG A 129 -0.14 -12.36 7.74
C ARG A 129 -1.48 -12.20 7.03
N ASP A 130 -2.00 -10.98 6.91
CA ASP A 130 -3.21 -10.74 6.11
C ASP A 130 -3.00 -11.06 4.63
N VAL A 131 -1.87 -10.67 4.04
CA VAL A 131 -1.50 -11.07 2.67
C VAL A 131 -1.47 -12.60 2.56
N LYS A 132 -0.77 -13.29 3.48
CA LYS A 132 -0.70 -14.75 3.54
C LYS A 132 -2.08 -15.41 3.64
N GLY A 133 -3.00 -14.83 4.39
CA GLY A 133 -4.37 -15.32 4.57
C GLY A 133 -5.20 -15.33 3.29
N LEU A 134 -4.83 -14.51 2.30
CA LEU A 134 -5.52 -14.44 1.01
C LEU A 134 -4.95 -15.45 0.01
N LYS A 135 -5.85 -16.07 -0.77
CA LYS A 135 -5.49 -17.00 -1.84
C LYS A 135 -4.48 -16.37 -2.81
N ALA A 136 -3.36 -17.07 -3.05
CA ALA A 136 -2.35 -16.67 -4.01
C ALA A 136 -2.94 -16.45 -5.41
N GLY A 137 -2.54 -15.37 -6.08
CA GLY A 137 -3.06 -14.98 -7.39
C GLY A 137 -4.49 -14.42 -7.40
N SER A 138 -5.16 -14.29 -6.26
CA SER A 138 -6.49 -13.65 -6.21
C SER A 138 -6.43 -12.14 -6.50
N PRO A 139 -7.47 -11.55 -7.13
CA PRO A 139 -7.53 -10.11 -7.40
C PRO A 139 -7.44 -9.22 -6.15
N ILE A 140 -8.32 -9.43 -5.14
CA ILE A 140 -7.85 -9.78 -3.79
C ILE A 140 -6.47 -9.32 -3.31
N ARG A 141 -5.63 -10.34 -3.20
CA ARG A 141 -4.24 -10.27 -2.77
C ARG A 141 -3.43 -9.30 -3.61
N ALA A 142 -3.64 -9.29 -4.93
CA ALA A 142 -2.95 -8.35 -5.82
C ALA A 142 -3.29 -6.89 -5.50
N ALA A 143 -4.55 -6.59 -5.16
CA ALA A 143 -4.99 -5.26 -4.76
C ALA A 143 -4.38 -4.86 -3.39
N LEU A 144 -4.30 -5.81 -2.44
CA LEU A 144 -3.65 -5.57 -1.15
C LEU A 144 -2.14 -5.31 -1.30
N ILE A 145 -1.43 -6.15 -2.05
CA ILE A 145 0.01 -5.96 -2.33
C ILE A 145 0.25 -4.62 -3.01
N HIS A 146 -0.55 -4.28 -4.02
CA HIS A 146 -0.46 -2.99 -4.68
C HIS A 146 -0.62 -1.84 -3.68
N ALA A 147 -1.69 -1.86 -2.86
CA ALA A 147 -1.94 -0.83 -1.86
C ALA A 147 -0.81 -0.72 -0.82
N ILE A 148 -0.21 -1.83 -0.40
CA ILE A 148 0.97 -1.83 0.48
C ILE A 148 2.14 -1.13 -0.21
N VAL A 149 2.48 -1.50 -1.44
CA VAL A 149 3.62 -0.93 -2.18
C VAL A 149 3.43 0.55 -2.51
N THR A 150 2.21 0.97 -2.80
CA THR A 150 1.89 2.37 -3.12
C THR A 150 1.54 3.21 -1.90
N GLY A 151 1.37 2.63 -0.71
CA GLY A 151 0.93 3.36 0.48
C GLY A 151 -0.53 3.83 0.39
N GLY A 152 -1.40 3.02 -0.21
CA GLY A 152 -2.80 3.34 -0.52
C GLY A 152 -2.99 3.76 -1.98
N VAL A 153 -3.59 4.93 -2.20
CA VAL A 153 -3.95 5.44 -3.54
C VAL A 153 -2.91 6.36 -4.18
N ASP A 154 -1.98 6.91 -3.38
CA ASP A 154 -1.06 7.96 -3.83
C ASP A 154 0.32 7.40 -4.13
N PHE A 155 0.71 7.45 -5.41
CA PHE A 155 2.09 7.24 -5.80
C PHE A 155 2.95 8.37 -5.20
N SER A 156 3.97 7.98 -4.42
CA SER A 156 5.07 8.82 -3.94
C SER A 156 4.79 9.69 -2.70
N ARG A 157 4.86 9.08 -1.52
CA ARG A 157 5.57 9.70 -0.40
C ARG A 157 7.07 9.40 -0.57
N ALA A 158 7.87 10.41 -0.90
CA ALA A 158 9.31 10.25 -1.01
C ALA A 158 9.86 9.60 0.27
N GLY A 159 10.65 8.52 0.14
CA GLY A 159 11.18 7.79 1.28
C GLY A 159 10.29 6.66 1.84
N TYR A 160 9.04 6.50 1.38
CA TYR A 160 8.18 5.40 1.84
C TYR A 160 8.72 4.01 1.46
N LEU A 161 9.03 3.78 0.19
CA LEU A 161 9.49 2.47 -0.28
C LEU A 161 10.76 1.97 0.43
N PRO A 162 11.79 2.80 0.68
CA PRO A 162 12.90 2.41 1.55
C PRO A 162 12.48 1.97 2.96
N ARG A 163 11.55 2.70 3.61
CA ARG A 163 11.06 2.33 4.94
C ARG A 163 10.24 1.04 4.93
N LEU A 164 9.42 0.85 3.91
CA LEU A 164 8.71 -0.40 3.67
C LEU A 164 9.68 -1.57 3.49
N ARG A 165 10.74 -1.41 2.70
CA ARG A 165 11.80 -2.42 2.55
C ARG A 165 12.49 -2.75 3.86
N THR A 166 12.83 -1.74 4.66
CA THR A 166 13.45 -1.96 5.96
C THR A 166 12.51 -2.73 6.88
N ALA A 167 11.27 -2.27 7.06
CA ALA A 167 10.29 -2.94 7.92
C ALA A 167 10.02 -4.38 7.46
N PHE A 168 9.81 -4.59 6.15
CA PHE A 168 9.60 -5.92 5.58
C PHE A 168 10.83 -6.82 5.72
N GLY A 169 12.04 -6.27 5.53
CA GLY A 169 13.28 -7.04 5.71
C GLY A 169 13.52 -7.53 7.13
N SER A 170 12.93 -6.85 8.12
CA SER A 170 13.02 -7.19 9.55
C SER A 170 12.00 -8.23 10.02
N ILE A 171 11.00 -8.59 9.22
CA ILE A 171 10.02 -9.59 9.63
C ILE A 171 10.57 -11.02 9.52
N ASP A 172 9.92 -11.95 10.23
CA ASP A 172 10.23 -13.37 10.23
C ASP A 172 10.47 -13.94 8.81
N PHE A 173 11.54 -14.72 8.66
CA PHE A 173 11.96 -15.27 7.38
C PHE A 173 10.94 -16.25 6.78
N VAL A 174 10.28 -17.07 7.61
CA VAL A 174 9.26 -18.03 7.15
C VAL A 174 8.06 -17.26 6.62
N LEU A 175 7.64 -16.21 7.32
CA LEU A 175 6.55 -15.35 6.83
C LEU A 175 6.89 -14.71 5.49
N ARG A 176 8.11 -14.19 5.31
CA ARG A 176 8.55 -13.64 4.00
C ARG A 176 8.50 -14.65 2.87
N PHE A 177 8.90 -15.90 3.14
CA PHE A 177 8.81 -16.97 2.16
C PHE A 177 7.37 -17.25 1.72
N ASP A 178 6.41 -17.21 2.66
CA ASP A 178 4.98 -17.40 2.37
C ASP A 178 4.33 -16.25 1.59
N VAL A 179 4.98 -15.07 1.54
CA VAL A 179 4.53 -13.89 0.79
C VAL A 179 5.55 -13.44 -0.26
N ALA A 180 6.16 -14.40 -0.97
CA ALA A 180 7.18 -14.12 -1.98
C ALA A 180 6.74 -13.14 -3.10
N ASP A 181 5.45 -13.07 -3.41
CA ASP A 181 4.90 -12.10 -4.37
C ASP A 181 4.88 -10.66 -3.82
N LEU A 182 4.69 -10.48 -2.51
CA LEU A 182 4.88 -9.20 -1.83
C LEU A 182 6.35 -8.79 -1.85
N ASP A 183 7.28 -9.72 -1.57
CA ASP A 183 8.72 -9.45 -1.62
C ASP A 183 9.15 -8.98 -3.03
N ALA A 184 8.70 -9.70 -4.07
CA ALA A 184 8.95 -9.33 -5.46
C ALA A 184 8.40 -7.94 -5.82
N ALA A 185 7.27 -7.53 -5.23
CA ALA A 185 6.66 -6.22 -5.46
C ALA A 185 7.39 -5.09 -4.72
N ILE A 186 7.92 -5.35 -3.51
CA ILE A 186 8.70 -4.40 -2.71
C ILE A 186 10.13 -4.22 -3.28
N THR A 187 10.71 -5.30 -3.79
CA THR A 187 12.07 -5.37 -4.33
C THR A 187 12.02 -5.76 -5.82
N PRO A 188 11.48 -4.90 -6.70
CA PRO A 188 11.44 -5.22 -8.11
C PRO A 188 12.87 -5.40 -8.64
N PRO A 189 13.10 -6.37 -9.54
CA PRO A 189 14.41 -6.58 -10.13
C PRO A 189 14.92 -5.28 -10.75
N ARG A 190 16.18 -4.96 -10.50
CA ARG A 190 16.82 -3.76 -11.08
C ARG A 190 16.65 -3.84 -12.60
N PRO A 191 16.13 -2.79 -13.26
CA PRO A 191 16.03 -2.80 -14.72
C PRO A 191 17.41 -3.03 -15.31
N ALA A 192 17.47 -3.89 -16.33
CA ALA A 192 18.72 -4.16 -17.05
C ALA A 192 19.33 -2.81 -17.50
N PRO A 193 20.65 -2.61 -17.36
CA PRO A 193 21.28 -1.40 -17.86
C PRO A 193 20.97 -1.25 -19.35
N PRO A 194 20.72 -0.01 -19.84
CA PRO A 194 20.50 0.21 -21.26
C PRO A 194 21.70 -0.35 -22.02
N VAL A 195 21.42 -1.23 -22.99
CA VAL A 195 22.46 -1.79 -23.86
C VAL A 195 23.10 -0.62 -24.59
N SER A 196 24.33 -0.28 -24.23
CA SER A 196 25.10 0.78 -24.85
C SER A 196 25.55 0.29 -26.23
N GLY A 197 24.66 0.39 -27.22
CA GLY A 197 24.79 -0.25 -28.52
C GLY A 197 24.16 0.57 -29.64
N ALA A 198 24.64 1.81 -29.84
CA ALA A 198 24.49 2.54 -31.10
C ALA A 198 25.67 3.51 -31.24
N LEU A 199 26.84 2.96 -31.55
CA LEU A 199 27.96 3.73 -32.08
C LEU A 199 27.58 4.29 -33.46
N HIS A 200 27.62 5.61 -33.58
CA HIS A 200 27.76 6.41 -34.80
C HIS A 200 27.52 5.69 -36.15
N ALA A 201 26.31 5.83 -36.70
CA ALA A 201 26.15 5.90 -38.14
C ALA A 201 26.37 7.36 -38.57
N SER A 202 27.50 7.65 -39.21
CA SER A 202 27.75 8.95 -39.86
C SER A 202 26.70 9.20 -40.95
N PRO A 203 26.19 10.44 -41.11
CA PRO A 203 25.25 10.75 -42.17
C PRO A 203 25.94 10.77 -43.55
N PRO A 204 25.26 10.36 -44.63
CA PRO A 204 25.81 10.46 -45.97
C PRO A 204 25.87 11.92 -46.42
N SER A 205 27.04 12.31 -46.92
CA SER A 205 27.30 13.60 -47.57
C SER A 205 26.67 13.60 -48.95
N ASP A 206 25.54 14.30 -49.13
CA ASP A 206 25.19 14.93 -50.41
C ASP A 206 24.04 15.93 -50.24
N ALA A 207 24.35 17.22 -50.36
CA ALA A 207 23.37 18.30 -50.46
C ALA A 207 23.66 19.18 -51.68
N PRO A 208 22.73 19.35 -52.64
CA PRO A 208 22.93 20.26 -53.76
C PRO A 208 22.71 21.73 -53.35
N ARG A 209 23.66 22.59 -53.73
CA ARG A 209 23.63 24.06 -53.52
C ARG A 209 22.44 24.70 -54.24
N ARG A 210 21.51 25.30 -53.48
CA ARG A 210 20.50 26.24 -54.02
C ARG A 210 21.14 27.60 -54.30
N LYS A 211 21.05 28.06 -55.55
CA LYS A 211 21.37 29.44 -55.98
C LYS A 211 20.33 30.41 -55.40
N VAL A 212 20.78 31.47 -54.75
CA VAL A 212 19.96 32.60 -54.27
C VAL A 212 19.95 33.65 -55.38
N ALA A 213 18.76 34.06 -55.82
CA ALA A 213 18.56 35.18 -56.73
C ALA A 213 18.50 36.52 -55.94
N PRO A 214 19.02 37.62 -56.48
CA PRO A 214 19.08 38.90 -55.79
C PRO A 214 17.71 39.61 -55.75
N ARG A 215 17.43 40.30 -54.64
CA ARG A 215 16.29 41.20 -54.48
C ARG A 215 16.69 42.61 -54.89
N ASP A 216 16.01 43.15 -55.90
CA ASP A 216 15.99 44.58 -56.22
C ASP A 216 15.01 45.31 -55.30
N HIS A 217 15.44 46.45 -54.77
CA HIS A 217 14.59 47.52 -54.24
C HIS A 217 15.26 48.87 -54.57
N PRO A 218 14.45 49.94 -54.70
CA PRO A 218 14.61 51.05 -55.66
C PRO A 218 15.80 51.99 -55.43
#